data_AF-A0A8T6XYM0-F1
#
_entry.id   AF-A0A8T6XYM0-F1
#
_cell.length_a   1.000
_cell.length_b   1.000
_cell.length_c   1.000
_cell.angle_alpha   90.00
_cell.angle_beta   90.00
_cell.angle_gamma   90.00
#
_symmetry.space_group_name_H-M   'P 1'
#
loop_
_entity.id
_entity.type
_entity.pdbx_description
1 polymer ?
#
loop_
_entity_poly.entity_id
_entity_poly.type
_entity_poly.pdbx_seq_one_letter_code
_entity_poly.pdbx_strand_id
1 'polypeptide(L)'
;HEAGHALVSKLLPKADPVHKISIIPRGQALGYTLQLPLEDKYLFSREELLDRLTSILGGRAAERLVFDEITTGAQDDLERATEVAKRMVVSYGMSERVGPINLGRDNGNVFLGQDLIFNREHSEKISALVDEEIKRILEECYQRAKELLQQNLSALKRIAEELLKVEVLDGKRLDELLAEVETQAPTTS
;
A
#
# COMPACT_ATOMS: atom_id res chain seq x y z
N HIS A 1 -12.46 -5.13 -0.31
CA HIS A 1 -11.49 -4.04 -0.42
C HIS A 1 -10.95 -3.60 0.95
N GLU A 2 -11.71 -2.82 1.73
CA GLU A 2 -11.24 -2.19 2.99
C GLU A 2 -10.66 -3.17 4.02
N ALA A 3 -11.31 -4.32 4.22
CA ALA A 3 -10.80 -5.37 5.10
C ALA A 3 -9.39 -5.86 4.71
N GLY A 4 -9.05 -5.81 3.42
CA GLY A 4 -7.74 -6.17 2.88
C GLY A 4 -6.65 -5.21 3.32
N HIS A 5 -6.86 -3.90 3.13
CA HIS A 5 -5.93 -2.88 3.64
C HIS A 5 -5.72 -3.01 5.14
N ALA A 6 -6.82 -3.10 5.88
CA ALA A 6 -6.78 -3.12 7.33
C ALA A 6 -6.05 -4.33 7.90
N LEU A 7 -6.35 -5.53 7.39
CA LEU A 7 -5.71 -6.76 7.83
C LEU A 7 -4.22 -6.76 7.49
N VAL A 8 -3.85 -6.42 6.25
CA VAL A 8 -2.45 -6.38 5.84
C VAL A 8 -1.67 -5.37 6.68
N SER A 9 -2.25 -4.19 6.94
CA SER A 9 -1.64 -3.18 7.82
C SER A 9 -1.37 -3.69 9.23
N LYS A 10 -2.28 -4.47 9.80
CA LYS A 10 -2.12 -5.02 11.16
C LYS A 10 -1.08 -6.15 11.22
N LEU A 11 -0.88 -6.88 10.13
CA LEU A 11 0.09 -7.97 10.05
C LEU A 11 1.52 -7.49 9.77
N LEU A 12 1.68 -6.25 9.29
CA LEU A 12 2.98 -5.69 8.93
C LEU A 12 3.61 -4.94 10.11
N PRO A 13 4.85 -5.27 10.49
CA PRO A 13 5.47 -4.72 11.70
C PRO A 13 5.79 -3.22 11.60
N LYS A 14 5.98 -2.69 10.39
CA LYS A 14 6.36 -1.28 10.17
C LYS A 14 5.30 -0.48 9.43
N ALA A 15 4.10 -1.03 9.27
CA ALA A 15 2.98 -0.29 8.69
C ALA A 15 2.39 0.69 9.71
N ASP A 16 1.79 1.76 9.20
CA ASP A 16 1.11 2.74 10.04
C ASP A 16 -0.13 2.10 10.73
N PRO A 17 -0.38 2.40 12.01
CA PRO A 17 -1.49 1.81 12.74
C PRO A 17 -2.85 2.20 12.15
N VAL A 18 -3.72 1.20 11.99
CA VAL A 18 -5.11 1.39 11.54
C VAL A 18 -5.91 2.01 12.68
N HIS A 19 -6.49 3.17 12.42
CA HIS A 19 -7.32 3.90 13.37
C HIS A 19 -8.81 3.71 13.12
N LYS A 20 -9.21 3.63 11.85
CA LYS A 20 -10.61 3.50 11.45
C LYS A 20 -10.72 2.86 10.08
N ILE A 21 -11.75 2.06 9.88
CA ILE A 21 -12.14 1.48 8.60
C ILE A 21 -13.61 1.79 8.39
N SER A 22 -14.01 2.13 7.17
CA SER A 22 -15.39 2.47 6.82
C SER A 22 -15.70 2.00 5.42
N ILE A 23 -16.87 1.38 5.23
CA ILE A 23 -17.43 1.09 3.90
C ILE A 23 -18.46 2.14 3.46
N ILE A 24 -18.64 3.20 4.26
CA ILE A 24 -19.48 4.35 3.89
C ILE A 24 -18.70 5.21 2.88
N PRO A 25 -19.28 5.51 1.70
CA PRO A 25 -18.64 6.35 0.69
C PRO A 25 -18.31 7.75 1.23
N ARG A 26 -17.14 8.27 0.87
CA ARG A 26 -16.75 9.66 1.13
C ARG A 26 -16.02 10.26 -0.07
N GLY A 27 -16.60 11.30 -0.66
CA GLY A 27 -16.03 11.92 -1.86
C GLY A 27 -16.03 10.95 -3.04
N GLN A 28 -14.86 10.73 -3.64
CA GLN A 28 -14.68 9.78 -4.74
C GLN A 28 -14.38 8.34 -4.28
N ALA A 29 -14.14 8.12 -2.98
CA ALA A 29 -13.84 6.80 -2.44
C ALA A 29 -15.12 6.07 -1.99
N LEU A 30 -15.25 4.79 -2.37
CA LEU A 30 -16.39 3.92 -1.99
C LEU A 30 -16.30 3.39 -0.55
N GLY A 31 -15.14 3.55 0.08
CA GLY A 31 -14.80 3.20 1.46
C GLY A 31 -13.43 3.80 1.79
N TYR A 32 -12.98 3.67 3.04
CA TYR A 32 -11.61 4.06 3.39
C TYR A 32 -11.08 3.35 4.64
N THR A 33 -9.77 3.13 4.64
CA THR A 33 -8.98 2.71 5.79
C THR A 33 -8.05 3.84 6.20
N LEU A 34 -8.27 4.41 7.39
CA LEU A 34 -7.48 5.49 7.95
C LEU A 34 -6.31 4.94 8.75
N GLN A 35 -5.10 5.20 8.26
CA GLN A 35 -3.84 4.97 8.96
C GLN A 35 -3.22 6.32 9.31
N LEU A 36 -2.72 6.48 10.53
CA LEU A 36 -2.00 7.69 10.95
C LEU A 36 -0.63 7.28 11.50
N PRO A 37 0.46 7.97 11.11
CA PRO A 37 1.77 7.75 11.70
C PRO A 37 1.76 7.96 13.21
N LEU A 38 2.59 7.21 13.93
CA LEU A 38 2.78 7.39 15.38
C LEU A 38 3.56 8.66 15.72
N GLU A 39 4.40 9.15 14.80
CA GLU A 39 5.24 10.34 14.96
C GLU A 39 5.32 11.10 13.62
N ASP A 40 5.62 12.40 13.66
CA ASP A 40 5.96 13.21 12.47
C ASP A 40 7.30 12.72 11.88
N LYS A 41 7.23 11.62 11.12
CA LYS A 41 8.40 11.01 10.48
C LYS A 41 8.70 11.70 9.16
N TYR A 42 9.84 12.38 9.11
CA TYR A 42 10.42 12.92 7.88
C TYR A 42 11.32 11.92 7.14
N LEU A 43 11.71 10.82 7.80
CA LEU A 43 12.63 9.81 7.28
C LEU A 43 11.94 8.44 7.29
N PHE A 44 12.01 7.74 6.15
CA PHE A 44 11.50 6.38 6.00
C PHE A 44 12.62 5.44 5.54
N SER A 45 12.72 4.30 6.21
CA SER A 45 13.54 3.18 5.75
C SER A 45 12.91 2.51 4.53
N ARG A 46 13.72 1.76 3.76
CA ARG A 46 13.22 0.96 2.64
C ARG A 46 12.13 -0.02 3.08
N GLU A 47 12.31 -0.67 4.22
CA GLU A 47 11.34 -1.64 4.74
C GLU A 47 10.00 -1.00 5.14
N GLU A 48 10.02 0.20 5.75
CA GLU A 48 8.78 0.94 6.04
C GLU A 48 8.01 1.27 4.76
N LEU A 49 8.70 1.70 3.70
CA LEU A 49 8.04 1.98 2.42
C LEU A 49 7.50 0.71 1.76
N LEU A 50 8.21 -0.41 1.85
CA LEU A 50 7.71 -1.70 1.36
C LEU A 50 6.48 -2.18 2.14
N ASP A 51 6.47 -2.05 3.46
CA ASP A 51 5.30 -2.36 4.29
C ASP A 51 4.12 -1.45 3.92
N ARG A 52 4.36 -0.15 3.73
CA ARG A 52 3.34 0.80 3.26
C ARG A 52 2.78 0.42 1.89
N LEU A 53 3.63 0.09 0.92
CA LEU A 53 3.19 -0.38 -0.41
C LEU A 53 2.37 -1.66 -0.32
N THR A 54 2.80 -2.60 0.53
CA THR A 54 2.10 -3.88 0.77
C THR A 54 0.70 -3.62 1.36
N SER A 55 0.57 -2.69 2.31
CA SER A 55 -0.73 -2.24 2.85
C SER A 55 -1.64 -1.64 1.77
N ILE A 56 -1.12 -0.70 0.97
CA ILE A 56 -1.88 -0.05 -0.10
C ILE A 56 -2.38 -1.09 -1.11
N LEU A 57 -1.58 -2.11 -1.43
CA LEU A 57 -1.98 -3.15 -2.38
C LEU A 57 -2.90 -4.22 -1.77
N GLY A 58 -3.12 -4.21 -0.45
CA GLY A 58 -3.94 -5.17 0.28
C GLY A 58 -5.40 -5.18 -0.15
N GLY A 59 -5.99 -4.02 -0.46
CA GLY A 59 -7.38 -3.93 -0.92
C GLY A 59 -7.63 -4.69 -2.21
N ARG A 60 -6.80 -4.45 -3.22
CA ARG A 60 -6.80 -5.15 -4.51
C ARG A 60 -6.49 -6.64 -4.36
N ALA A 61 -5.50 -6.99 -3.53
CA ALA A 61 -5.13 -8.38 -3.29
C ALA A 61 -6.29 -9.17 -2.66
N ALA A 62 -7.02 -8.56 -1.72
CA ALA A 62 -8.20 -9.17 -1.12
C ALA A 62 -9.33 -9.42 -2.12
N GLU A 63 -9.60 -8.46 -3.01
CA GLU A 63 -10.59 -8.65 -4.08
C GLU A 63 -10.22 -9.81 -4.99
N ARG A 64 -8.97 -9.82 -5.47
CA ARG A 64 -8.48 -10.87 -6.36
C ARG A 64 -8.51 -12.26 -5.70
N LEU A 65 -8.23 -12.32 -4.40
CA LEU A 65 -8.20 -13.57 -3.64
C LEU A 65 -9.60 -14.15 -3.38
N VAL A 66 -10.57 -13.29 -3.05
CA VAL A 66 -11.91 -13.73 -2.62
C VAL A 66 -12.88 -13.85 -3.79
N PHE A 67 -12.81 -12.94 -4.76
CA PHE A 67 -13.79 -12.85 -5.85
C PHE A 67 -13.24 -13.29 -7.22
N ASP A 68 -11.94 -13.61 -7.32
CA ASP A 68 -11.25 -13.87 -8.60
C ASP A 68 -11.36 -12.72 -9.61
N GLU A 69 -11.81 -11.54 -9.16
CA GLU A 69 -12.13 -10.37 -9.97
C GLU A 69 -11.26 -9.18 -9.58
N ILE A 70 -11.06 -8.27 -10.52
CA ILE A 70 -10.34 -7.02 -10.33
C ILE A 70 -11.29 -5.88 -10.66
N THR A 71 -11.53 -4.99 -9.71
CA THR A 71 -12.42 -3.85 -9.89
C THR A 71 -11.65 -2.56 -10.20
N THR A 72 -12.37 -1.51 -10.61
CA THR A 72 -11.83 -0.15 -10.74
C THR A 72 -11.66 0.56 -9.40
N GLY A 73 -12.14 -0.03 -8.29
CA GLY A 73 -12.08 0.57 -6.96
C GLY A 73 -10.65 0.78 -6.44
N ALA A 74 -9.69 -0.01 -6.94
CA ALA A 74 -8.28 0.05 -6.57
C ALA A 74 -7.46 1.13 -7.33
N GLN A 75 -8.10 2.00 -8.14
CA GLN A 75 -7.37 2.96 -8.98
C GLN A 75 -6.49 3.90 -8.15
N ASP A 76 -7.07 4.52 -7.12
CA ASP A 76 -6.36 5.46 -6.24
C ASP A 76 -5.22 4.78 -5.47
N ASP A 77 -5.39 3.53 -5.07
CA ASP A 77 -4.33 2.74 -4.43
C ASP A 77 -3.17 2.46 -5.37
N LEU A 78 -3.46 2.10 -6.62
CA LEU A 78 -2.43 1.87 -7.64
C LEU A 78 -1.67 3.15 -7.97
N GLU A 79 -2.35 4.29 -8.05
CA GLU A 79 -1.72 5.59 -8.26
C GLU A 79 -0.79 5.94 -7.10
N ARG A 80 -1.28 5.85 -5.86
CA ARG A 80 -0.48 6.12 -4.65
C ARG A 80 0.69 5.16 -4.51
N ALA A 81 0.48 3.86 -4.74
CA ALA A 81 1.54 2.86 -4.68
C ALA A 81 2.62 3.13 -5.75
N THR A 82 2.21 3.44 -6.98
CA THR A 82 3.13 3.76 -8.08
C THR A 82 3.98 4.98 -7.75
N GLU A 83 3.39 6.05 -7.21
CA GLU A 83 4.12 7.25 -6.83
C GLU A 83 5.15 6.98 -5.73
N VAL A 84 4.79 6.19 -4.71
CA VAL A 84 5.73 5.80 -3.65
C VAL A 84 6.88 4.96 -4.21
N ALA A 85 6.58 3.93 -5.00
CA ALA A 85 7.59 3.08 -5.63
C ALA A 85 8.51 3.88 -6.57
N LYS A 86 7.94 4.82 -7.33
CA LYS A 86 8.71 5.75 -8.17
C LYS A 86 9.69 6.57 -7.35
N ARG A 87 9.27 7.18 -6.23
CA ARG A 87 10.18 7.94 -5.34
C ARG A 87 11.27 7.06 -4.75
N MET A 88 10.96 5.82 -4.37
CA MET A 88 11.95 4.86 -3.89
C MET A 88 13.08 4.67 -4.90
N VAL A 89 12.73 4.51 -6.18
CA VAL A 89 13.72 4.25 -7.24
C VAL A 89 14.41 5.55 -7.71
N VAL A 90 13.63 6.58 -8.00
CA VAL A 90 14.09 7.80 -8.68
C VAL A 90 14.72 8.82 -7.73
N SER A 91 14.16 8.98 -6.53
CA SER A 91 14.58 10.06 -5.60
C SER A 91 15.45 9.54 -4.46
N TYR A 92 15.13 8.35 -3.94
CA TYR A 92 15.77 7.81 -2.74
C TYR A 92 16.90 6.81 -3.03
N GLY A 93 17.08 6.40 -4.29
CA GLY A 93 18.13 5.44 -4.67
C GLY A 93 17.98 4.07 -4.01
N MET A 94 16.75 3.63 -3.72
CA MET A 94 16.45 2.39 -3.00
C MET A 94 16.34 1.15 -3.91
N SER A 95 16.83 1.26 -5.15
CA SER A 95 17.00 0.12 -6.08
C SER A 95 18.48 -0.21 -6.19
N GLU A 96 18.84 -1.47 -5.93
CA GLU A 96 20.21 -1.97 -6.10
C GLU A 96 20.65 -1.97 -7.57
N ARG A 97 19.71 -2.18 -8.51
CA ARG A 97 19.98 -2.21 -9.95
C ARG A 97 20.25 -0.81 -10.51
N VAL A 98 19.54 0.20 -10.00
CA VAL A 98 19.76 1.61 -10.38
C VAL A 98 20.93 2.22 -9.61
N GLY A 99 21.10 1.82 -8.35
CA GLY A 99 22.13 2.32 -7.44
C GLY A 99 21.70 3.57 -6.66
N PRO A 100 22.57 4.08 -5.77
CA PRO A 100 22.29 5.19 -4.86
C PRO A 100 22.39 6.56 -5.56
N ILE A 101 21.64 6.73 -6.64
CA ILE A 101 21.59 7.97 -7.44
C ILE A 101 20.22 8.62 -7.32
N ASN A 102 20.21 9.96 -7.31
CA ASN A 102 18.97 10.73 -7.40
C ASN A 102 18.77 11.15 -8.87
N LEU A 103 17.80 10.51 -9.51
CA LEU A 103 17.33 10.78 -10.87
C LEU A 103 16.23 11.85 -10.89
N GLY A 104 15.59 12.12 -9.75
CA GLY A 104 14.55 13.13 -9.57
C GLY A 104 15.16 14.51 -9.32
N ARG A 105 15.79 15.10 -10.34
CA ARG A 105 16.10 16.52 -10.31
C ARG A 105 14.86 17.32 -10.69
N ASP A 106 14.21 17.91 -9.69
CA ASP A 106 13.39 19.10 -9.89
C ASP A 106 14.32 20.30 -10.07
N ASN A 107 14.08 21.03 -11.17
CA ASN A 107 14.71 22.30 -11.48
C ASN A 107 14.29 23.34 -10.44
N GLY A 108 15.09 23.49 -9.39
CA GLY A 108 15.06 24.67 -8.56
C GLY A 108 15.29 25.91 -9.46
N ASN A 109 14.27 26.76 -9.54
CA ASN A 109 14.20 28.05 -10.25
C ASN A 109 13.78 28.01 -11.73
N VAL A 110 12.49 27.76 -11.99
CA VAL A 110 11.83 28.29 -13.20
C VAL A 110 11.18 29.63 -12.84
N PHE A 111 12.00 30.67 -12.82
CA PHE A 111 11.53 32.06 -12.79
C PHE A 111 11.14 32.47 -14.21
N LEU A 112 9.90 32.94 -14.37
CA LEU A 112 9.30 33.65 -15.52
C LEU A 112 9.75 33.25 -16.94
N GLY A 113 8.83 32.56 -17.64
CA GLY A 113 8.65 32.70 -19.08
C GLY A 113 9.47 31.75 -19.96
N GLN A 114 8.75 31.14 -20.90
CA GLN A 114 9.22 30.30 -22.00
C GLN A 114 9.57 28.82 -21.70
N ASP A 115 8.72 27.98 -22.30
CA ASP A 115 8.99 26.64 -22.82
C ASP A 115 9.13 25.47 -21.83
N LEU A 116 7.95 24.98 -21.45
CA LEU A 116 7.40 23.60 -21.44
C LEU A 116 8.22 22.40 -21.99
N ILE A 117 9.55 22.36 -21.89
CA ILE A 117 10.34 21.17 -22.25
C ILE A 117 11.40 20.95 -21.18
N PHE A 118 11.00 20.48 -20.00
CA PHE A 118 11.98 20.04 -19.01
C PHE A 118 12.39 18.58 -19.28
N ASN A 119 13.55 18.51 -19.91
CA ASN A 119 14.42 17.38 -20.21
C ASN A 119 14.25 16.13 -19.32
N ARG A 120 13.98 15.00 -19.99
CA ARG A 120 14.34 13.67 -19.49
C ARG A 120 15.87 13.52 -19.58
N GLU A 121 16.63 13.98 -18.59
CA GLU A 121 18.10 13.87 -18.60
C GLU A 121 18.62 12.49 -18.16
N HIS A 122 17.95 11.40 -18.52
CA HIS A 122 18.45 10.04 -18.29
C HIS A 122 18.38 9.23 -19.58
N SER A 123 19.40 8.42 -19.86
CA SER A 123 19.41 7.56 -21.05
C SER A 123 18.16 6.67 -21.10
N GLU A 124 17.65 6.34 -22.30
CA GLU A 124 16.50 5.43 -22.48
C GLU A 124 16.68 4.11 -21.71
N LYS A 125 17.93 3.62 -21.62
CA LYS A 125 18.31 2.45 -20.85
C LYS A 125 18.03 2.60 -19.34
N ILE A 126 18.31 3.78 -18.78
CA ILE A 126 18.02 4.06 -17.36
C ILE A 126 16.51 4.23 -17.15
N SER A 127 15.79 4.89 -18.06
CA SER A 127 14.33 5.01 -17.95
C SER A 127 13.64 3.65 -17.98
N ALA A 128 14.01 2.76 -18.92
CA ALA A 128 13.47 1.40 -18.97
C ALA A 128 13.79 0.61 -17.69
N LEU A 129 15.01 0.76 -17.17
CA LEU A 129 15.41 0.13 -15.91
C LEU A 129 14.59 0.62 -14.71
N VAL A 130 14.29 1.92 -14.64
CA VAL A 130 13.44 2.51 -13.60
C VAL A 130 12.03 1.92 -13.67
N ASP A 131 11.43 1.85 -14.85
CA ASP A 131 10.09 1.29 -15.04
C ASP A 131 10.03 -0.20 -14.63
N GLU A 132 11.05 -0.97 -15.00
CA GLU A 132 11.19 -2.37 -14.56
C GLU A 132 11.28 -2.50 -13.03
N GLU A 133 12.05 -1.63 -12.38
CA GLU A 133 12.22 -1.66 -10.92
C GLU A 133 10.96 -1.25 -10.18
N ILE A 134 10.23 -0.25 -10.66
CA ILE A 134 8.92 0.14 -10.11
C ILE A 134 7.96 -1.03 -10.21
N LYS A 135 7.85 -1.66 -11.39
CA LYS A 135 6.98 -2.83 -11.59
C LYS A 135 7.37 -3.98 -10.67
N ARG A 136 8.66 -4.28 -10.55
CA ARG A 136 9.17 -5.34 -9.68
C ARG A 136 8.78 -5.10 -8.22
N ILE A 137 9.03 -3.91 -7.70
CA ILE A 137 8.71 -3.56 -6.30
C ILE A 137 7.21 -3.72 -6.04
N LEU A 138 6.36 -3.21 -6.94
CA LEU A 138 4.91 -3.31 -6.79
C LEU A 138 4.42 -4.76 -6.85
N GLU A 139 4.97 -5.58 -7.75
CA GLU A 139 4.60 -7.00 -7.85
C GLU A 139 5.03 -7.79 -6.61
N GLU A 140 6.24 -7.56 -6.10
CA GLU A 140 6.73 -8.16 -4.84
C GLU A 140 5.82 -7.78 -3.65
N CYS A 141 5.47 -6.50 -3.51
CA CYS A 141 4.55 -6.03 -2.47
C CYS A 141 3.13 -6.59 -2.64
N TYR A 142 2.61 -6.67 -3.86
CA TYR A 142 1.29 -7.24 -4.14
C TYR A 142 1.24 -8.72 -3.79
N GLN A 143 2.27 -9.49 -4.18
CA GLN A 143 2.37 -10.91 -3.88
C GLN A 143 2.49 -11.15 -2.37
N ARG A 144 3.29 -10.35 -1.66
CA ARG A 144 3.37 -10.38 -0.19
C ARG A 144 2.01 -10.10 0.46
N ALA A 145 1.27 -9.11 -0.01
CA ALA A 145 -0.06 -8.80 0.50
C ALA A 145 -1.02 -9.99 0.29
N LYS A 146 -0.99 -10.60 -0.90
CA LYS A 146 -1.80 -11.78 -1.22
C LYS A 146 -1.48 -12.97 -0.31
N GLU A 147 -0.21 -13.24 -0.04
CA GLU A 147 0.22 -14.31 0.86
C GLU A 147 -0.24 -14.09 2.29
N LEU A 148 -0.06 -12.87 2.83
CA LEU A 148 -0.53 -12.51 4.16
C LEU A 148 -2.05 -12.70 4.30
N LEU A 149 -2.81 -12.25 3.30
CA LEU A 149 -4.27 -12.40 3.27
C LEU A 149 -4.70 -13.87 3.14
N GLN A 150 -3.98 -14.66 2.34
CA GLN A 150 -4.26 -16.07 2.16
C GLN A 150 -4.02 -16.87 3.44
N GLN A 151 -2.92 -16.59 4.15
CA GLN A 151 -2.62 -17.21 5.44
C GLN A 151 -3.63 -16.83 6.53
N ASN A 152 -4.26 -15.66 6.40
CA ASN A 152 -5.20 -15.09 7.39
C ASN A 152 -6.63 -14.96 6.83
N LEU A 153 -7.04 -15.88 5.95
CA LEU A 153 -8.30 -15.78 5.22
C LEU A 153 -9.54 -15.77 6.14
N SER A 154 -9.48 -16.49 7.26
CA SER A 154 -10.54 -16.48 8.29
C SER A 154 -10.71 -15.09 8.90
N ALA A 155 -9.60 -14.44 9.27
CA ALA A 155 -9.60 -13.07 9.79
C ALA A 155 -10.13 -12.08 8.76
N LEU A 156 -9.72 -12.20 7.49
CA LEU A 156 -10.20 -11.35 6.40
C LEU A 156 -11.73 -11.41 6.28
N LYS A 157 -12.29 -12.63 6.25
CA LYS A 157 -13.74 -12.84 6.17
C LYS A 157 -14.46 -12.27 7.39
N ARG A 158 -13.93 -12.49 8.59
CA ARG A 158 -14.51 -11.99 9.83
C ARG A 158 -14.57 -10.46 9.88
N ILE A 159 -13.51 -9.78 9.46
CA ILE A 159 -13.47 -8.32 9.38
C ILE A 159 -14.51 -7.82 8.36
N ALA A 160 -14.58 -8.45 7.18
CA ALA A 160 -15.55 -8.08 6.15
C ALA A 160 -17.01 -8.27 6.62
N GLU A 161 -17.31 -9.38 7.27
CA GLU A 161 -18.64 -9.65 7.85
C GLU A 161 -19.03 -8.62 8.91
N GLU A 162 -18.09 -8.21 9.77
CA GLU A 162 -18.37 -7.19 10.78
C GLU A 162 -18.57 -5.81 10.13
N LEU A 163 -17.73 -5.42 9.15
CA LEU A 163 -17.91 -4.18 8.40
C LEU A 163 -19.26 -4.09 7.72
N LEU A 164 -19.80 -5.20 7.20
CA LEU A 164 -21.15 -5.23 6.62
C LEU A 164 -22.27 -5.00 7.64
N LYS A 165 -22.04 -5.26 8.92
CA LYS A 165 -23.04 -5.06 9.99
C LYS A 165 -23.02 -3.65 10.55
N VAL A 166 -21.83 -3.10 10.78
CA VAL A 166 -21.66 -1.83 11.51
C VAL A 166 -21.19 -0.67 10.63
N GLU A 167 -20.82 -0.95 9.38
CA GLU A 167 -20.35 -0.02 8.35
C GLU A 167 -19.01 0.70 8.67
N VAL A 168 -18.67 0.84 9.94
CA VAL A 168 -17.47 1.51 10.46
C VAL A 168 -16.89 0.69 11.62
N LEU A 169 -15.59 0.42 11.56
CA LEU A 169 -14.82 -0.18 12.65
C LEU A 169 -13.71 0.78 13.08
N ASP A 170 -13.47 0.88 14.38
CA ASP A 170 -12.24 1.51 14.88
C ASP A 170 -11.10 0.50 15.00
N GLY A 171 -9.88 1.02 15.17
CA GLY A 171 -8.68 0.21 15.29
C GLY A 171 -8.68 -0.76 16.48
N LYS A 172 -9.36 -0.42 17.59
CA LYS A 172 -9.42 -1.27 18.78
C LYS A 172 -10.34 -2.47 18.53
N ARG A 173 -11.51 -2.22 17.96
CA ARG A 173 -12.45 -3.28 17.59
C ARG A 173 -11.84 -4.22 16.56
N LEU A 174 -11.03 -3.70 15.64
CA LEU A 174 -10.26 -4.53 14.72
C LEU A 174 -9.30 -5.46 15.46
N ASP A 175 -8.55 -4.96 16.46
CA ASP A 175 -7.63 -5.76 17.26
C ASP A 175 -8.36 -6.88 18.04
N GLU A 176 -9.53 -6.58 18.59
CA GLU A 176 -10.39 -7.58 19.25
C GLU A 176 -10.81 -8.68 18.28
N LEU A 177 -11.26 -8.32 17.07
CA LEU A 177 -11.67 -9.30 16.06
C LEU A 177 -10.52 -10.21 15.65
N LEU A 178 -9.30 -9.69 15.55
CA LEU A 178 -8.12 -10.49 15.23
C LEU A 178 -7.79 -11.49 16.35
N ALA A 179 -7.84 -11.06 17.61
CA ALA A 179 -7.64 -11.94 18.75
C ALA A 179 -8.73 -13.04 18.87
N GLU A 180 -9.98 -12.72 18.51
CA GLU A 180 -11.06 -13.72 18.44
C GLU A 180 -10.77 -14.82 17.40
N VAL A 181 -10.13 -14.48 16.28
CA VAL A 181 -9.79 -15.47 15.24
C VAL A 181 -8.61 -16.35 15.65
N GLU A 182 -7.58 -15.78 16.29
CA GLU A 182 -6.44 -16.55 16.81
C GLU A 182 -6.85 -17.55 17.89
N THR A 183 -7.79 -17.19 18.76
CA THR A 183 -8.30 -18.08 19.82
C THR A 183 -9.18 -19.22 19.29
N GLN A 184 -9.72 -19.08 18.07
CA GLN A 184 -10.52 -20.11 17.40
C GLN A 184 -9.72 -21.01 16.45
N ALA A 185 -8.44 -20.69 16.20
CA ALA A 185 -7.57 -21.59 15.45
C ALA A 185 -7.36 -22.88 16.26
N PRO A 186 -7.58 -24.08 15.68
CA PRO A 186 -7.40 -25.32 16.42
C PRO A 186 -5.96 -25.41 16.91
N THR A 187 -5.81 -25.56 18.23
CA THR A 187 -4.54 -25.89 18.88
C THR A 187 -4.06 -27.19 18.25
N THR A 188 -3.15 -27.08 17.28
CA THR A 188 -2.55 -28.26 16.66
C THR A 188 -1.61 -28.84 17.71
N SER A 189 -2.11 -29.85 18.43
CA SER A 189 -1.32 -30.69 19.35
C SER A 189 -0.58 -31.75 18.56
#